data_AF-A0AAW1C5V5-F1
#
_entry.id   AF-A0AAW1C5V5-F1
#
_cell.length_a   1.000
_cell.length_b   1.000
_cell.length_c   1.000
_cell.angle_alpha   90.00
_cell.angle_beta   90.00
_cell.angle_gamma   90.00
#
_symmetry.space_group_name_H-M   'P 1'
#
loop_
_entity.id
_entity.type
_entity.pdbx_description
1 polymer ?
#
loop_
_entity_poly.entity_id
_entity_poly.type
_entity_poly.pdbx_seq_one_letter_code
_entity_poly.pdbx_strand_id
1 'polypeptide(L)'
;MKRIAVYAQPIISKARPDLLKSHFIPTLEKLKKKAIKIVIEEEQLKADNKTDTQEAELLILDEFAVLCRDLYAFYPMLIRYVDNNRSNWLKKPDADSDELFRMVAEVFILWCKSHVR
;
A
#
# COMPACT_ATOMS: atom_id res chain seq x y z
N MET A 1 -5.79 -2.35 -27.16
CA MET A 1 -6.72 -2.49 -26.01
C MET A 1 -6.60 -1.27 -25.11
N LYS A 2 -7.70 -0.59 -24.77
CA LYS A 2 -7.66 0.48 -23.76
C LYS A 2 -7.47 -0.16 -22.38
N ARG A 3 -6.50 0.32 -21.60
CA ARG A 3 -6.20 -0.20 -20.25
C ARG A 3 -7.43 -0.02 -19.35
N ILE A 4 -7.65 -0.92 -18.38
CA ILE A 4 -8.75 -0.82 -17.39
C ILE A 4 -8.81 0.57 -16.75
N ALA A 5 -7.65 1.19 -16.51
CA ALA A 5 -7.54 2.55 -16.00
C ALA A 5 -8.32 3.61 -16.80
N VAL A 6 -8.45 3.46 -18.13
CA VAL A 6 -9.21 4.38 -18.99
C VAL A 6 -10.72 4.26 -18.74
N TYR A 7 -11.21 3.04 -18.52
CA TYR A 7 -12.62 2.77 -18.22
C TYR A 7 -12.98 3.08 -16.76
N ALA A 8 -12.03 2.94 -15.84
CA ALA A 8 -12.20 3.29 -14.43
C ALA A 8 -12.17 4.81 -14.20
N GLN A 9 -11.61 5.60 -15.13
CA GLN A 9 -11.39 7.04 -14.95
C GLN A 9 -12.68 7.85 -14.69
N PRO A 10 -13.81 7.61 -15.40
CA PRO A 10 -15.09 8.27 -15.09
C PRO A 10 -15.72 7.85 -13.76
N ILE A 11 -15.42 6.64 -13.28
CA ILE A 11 -15.90 6.14 -11.98
C ILE A 11 -15.11 6.83 -10.85
N ILE A 12 -13.78 6.90 -11.01
CA ILE A 12 -12.89 7.54 -10.04
C ILE A 12 -13.05 9.06 -10.06
N SER A 13 -13.38 9.70 -11.19
CA SER A 13 -13.66 11.14 -11.22
C SER A 13 -14.95 11.53 -10.51
N LYS A 14 -15.89 10.58 -10.40
CA LYS A 14 -17.11 10.71 -9.59
C LYS A 14 -16.95 10.14 -8.17
N ALA A 15 -15.73 9.72 -7.81
CA ALA A 15 -15.42 9.23 -6.48
C ALA A 15 -15.73 10.33 -5.46
N ARG A 16 -16.65 10.03 -4.56
CA ARG A 16 -17.07 10.96 -3.52
C ARG A 16 -15.94 11.15 -2.48
N PRO A 17 -15.84 12.33 -1.84
CA PRO A 17 -14.82 12.59 -0.81
C PRO A 17 -14.86 11.63 0.39
N ASP A 18 -16.04 11.06 0.71
CA ASP A 18 -16.20 10.08 1.80
C ASP A 18 -15.44 8.77 1.57
N LEU A 19 -15.04 8.48 0.33
CA LEU A 19 -14.26 7.28 -0.01
C LEU A 19 -12.86 7.27 0.63
N LEU A 20 -12.28 8.44 0.94
CA LEU A 20 -11.00 8.52 1.63
C LEU A 20 -11.07 7.78 2.97
N LYS A 21 -12.00 8.18 3.81
CA LYS A 21 -12.19 7.63 5.16
C LYS A 21 -12.80 6.23 5.16
N SER A 22 -13.75 5.98 4.26
CA SER A 22 -14.49 4.70 4.26
C SER A 22 -13.77 3.56 3.55
N HIS A 23 -12.91 3.85 2.56
CA HIS A 23 -12.31 2.81 1.71
C HIS A 23 -10.78 2.92 1.64
N PHE A 24 -10.22 4.09 1.25
CA PHE A 24 -8.78 4.21 0.99
C PHE A 24 -7.94 4.06 2.27
N ILE A 25 -8.29 4.78 3.34
CA ILE A 25 -7.56 4.71 4.62
C ILE A 25 -7.61 3.29 5.21
N PRO A 26 -8.78 2.64 5.38
CA PRO A 26 -8.84 1.28 5.90
C PRO A 26 -8.10 0.25 5.03
N THR A 27 -8.10 0.44 3.70
CA THR A 27 -7.38 -0.46 2.79
C THR A 27 -5.88 -0.30 2.92
N LEU A 28 -5.38 0.94 2.96
CA LEU A 28 -3.95 1.20 3.13
C LEU A 28 -3.46 0.72 4.51
N GLU A 29 -4.26 0.88 5.56
CA GLU A 29 -3.93 0.37 6.89
C GLU A 29 -3.77 -1.16 6.90
N LYS A 30 -4.61 -1.90 6.16
CA LYS A 30 -4.45 -3.35 5.98
C LYS A 30 -3.17 -3.71 5.25
N LEU A 31 -2.86 -3.01 4.16
CA LEU A 31 -1.64 -3.24 3.37
C LEU A 31 -0.38 -2.92 4.20
N LYS A 32 -0.42 -1.83 4.98
CA LYS A 32 0.65 -1.44 5.90
C LYS A 32 0.87 -2.50 6.99
N LYS A 33 -0.19 -2.98 7.64
CA LYS A 33 -0.07 -4.06 8.64
C LYS A 33 0.56 -5.32 8.07
N LYS A 34 0.19 -5.69 6.83
CA LYS A 34 0.80 -6.82 6.13
C LYS A 34 2.28 -6.58 5.83
N ALA A 35 2.64 -5.36 5.39
CA ALA A 35 4.04 -4.99 5.18
C ALA A 35 4.87 -5.09 6.47
N ILE A 36 4.34 -4.58 7.59
CA ILE A 36 5.01 -4.66 8.90
C ILE A 36 5.21 -6.13 9.30
N LYS A 37 4.18 -6.96 9.17
CA LYS A 37 4.24 -8.39 9.48
C LYS A 37 5.38 -9.08 8.70
N ILE A 38 5.42 -8.90 7.38
CA ILE A 38 6.43 -9.50 6.50
C ILE A 38 7.84 -9.07 6.89
N VAL A 39 8.05 -7.78 7.18
CA VAL A 39 9.37 -7.27 7.61
C VAL A 39 9.80 -7.88 8.94
N ILE A 40 8.88 -8.03 9.91
CA ILE A 40 9.19 -8.66 11.19
C ILE A 40 9.55 -10.14 11.01
N GLU A 41 8.80 -10.87 10.18
CA GLU A 41 9.08 -12.28 9.88
C GLU A 41 10.42 -12.45 9.15
N GLU A 42 10.74 -11.54 8.22
CA GLU A 42 12.04 -11.48 7.54
C GLU A 42 13.20 -11.26 8.53
N GLU A 43 13.05 -10.34 9.48
CA GLU A 43 14.06 -10.06 10.51
C GLU A 43 14.24 -11.23 11.49
N GLN A 44 13.15 -11.89 11.88
CA GLN A 44 13.19 -13.06 12.76
C GLN A 44 13.90 -14.24 12.08
N LEU A 45 13.58 -14.51 10.82
CA LEU A 45 14.21 -15.59 10.06
C LEU A 45 15.72 -15.39 9.92
N LYS A 46 16.18 -14.14 9.72
CA LYS A 46 17.61 -13.82 9.68
C LYS A 46 18.32 -14.02 11.02
N ALA A 47 17.62 -13.81 12.14
CA ALA A 47 18.18 -14.05 13.46
C ALA A 47 18.33 -15.55 13.76
N ASP A 48 17.42 -16.37 13.23
CA ASP A 48 17.43 -17.82 13.38
C ASP A 48 18.35 -18.48 12.32
N ASN A 49 19.67 -18.49 12.57
CA ASN A 49 20.73 -19.13 11.75
C ASN A 49 20.64 -20.69 11.68
N LYS A 50 19.46 -21.29 11.48
CA LYS A 50 19.29 -22.74 11.39
C LYS A 50 19.22 -23.22 9.94
N THR A 51 19.71 -24.43 9.70
CA THR A 51 19.88 -25.06 8.37
C THR A 51 18.57 -25.49 7.68
N ASP A 52 17.40 -25.17 8.24
CA ASP A 52 16.08 -25.63 7.78
C ASP A 52 15.10 -24.46 7.52
N THR A 53 15.62 -23.30 7.14
CA THR A 53 14.83 -22.05 6.93
C THR A 53 14.21 -21.92 5.54
N GLN A 54 14.50 -22.83 4.61
CA GLN A 54 14.11 -22.67 3.20
C GLN A 54 12.60 -22.63 2.97
N GLU A 55 11.82 -23.44 3.70
CA GLU A 55 10.35 -23.39 3.61
C GLU A 55 9.79 -22.07 4.15
N ALA A 56 10.35 -21.56 5.24
CA ALA A 56 9.94 -20.28 5.82
C ALA A 56 10.32 -19.09 4.92
N GLU A 57 11.48 -19.15 4.25
CA GLU A 57 11.89 -18.17 3.23
C GLU A 57 10.89 -18.11 2.08
N LEU A 58 10.47 -19.28 1.55
CA LEU A 58 9.48 -19.35 0.48
C LEU A 58 8.13 -18.76 0.88
N LEU A 59 7.68 -19.02 2.12
CA LEU A 59 6.42 -18.45 2.63
C LEU A 59 6.48 -16.92 2.71
N ILE A 60 7.60 -16.35 3.18
CA ILE A 60 7.79 -14.90 3.25
C ILE A 60 7.80 -14.29 1.84
N LEU A 61 8.47 -14.95 0.87
CA LEU A 61 8.47 -14.53 -0.53
C LEU A 61 7.07 -14.54 -1.15
N ASP A 62 6.27 -15.57 -0.89
CA ASP A 62 4.89 -15.65 -1.36
C ASP A 62 4.01 -14.55 -0.74
N GLU A 63 4.12 -14.31 0.57
CA GLU A 63 3.40 -13.23 1.24
C GLU A 63 3.78 -11.85 0.69
N PHE A 64 5.08 -11.65 0.44
CA PHE A 64 5.62 -10.45 -0.19
C PHE A 64 5.08 -10.27 -1.61
N ALA A 65 5.10 -11.31 -2.45
CA ALA A 65 4.58 -11.24 -3.82
C ALA A 65 3.09 -10.85 -3.85
N VAL A 66 2.29 -11.38 -2.92
CA VAL A 66 0.89 -10.98 -2.76
C VAL A 66 0.78 -9.52 -2.33
N LEU A 67 1.56 -9.07 -1.35
CA LEU A 67 1.59 -7.66 -0.94
C LEU A 67 1.95 -6.74 -2.12
N CYS A 68 2.98 -7.08 -2.89
CA CYS A 68 3.38 -6.34 -4.09
C CYS A 68 2.20 -6.18 -5.04
N ARG A 69 1.57 -7.30 -5.41
CA ARG A 69 0.42 -7.30 -6.33
C ARG A 69 -0.70 -6.41 -5.82
N ASP A 70 -1.03 -6.50 -4.53
CA ASP A 70 -2.11 -5.73 -3.93
C ASP A 70 -1.77 -4.22 -3.89
N LEU A 71 -0.51 -3.85 -3.59
CA LEU A 71 -0.01 -2.48 -3.70
C LEU A 71 -0.06 -1.96 -5.14
N TYR A 72 0.37 -2.76 -6.12
CA TYR A 72 0.31 -2.41 -7.54
C TYR A 72 -1.11 -2.27 -8.09
N ALA A 73 -2.10 -2.94 -7.47
CA ALA A 73 -3.51 -2.73 -7.77
C ALA A 73 -4.06 -1.46 -7.08
N PHE A 74 -3.67 -1.23 -5.82
CA PHE A 74 -4.17 -0.13 -5.00
C PHE A 74 -3.63 1.25 -5.39
N TYR A 75 -2.31 1.38 -5.57
CA TYR A 75 -1.68 2.68 -5.82
C TYR A 75 -2.19 3.41 -7.06
N PRO A 76 -2.44 2.76 -8.21
CA PRO A 76 -3.01 3.46 -9.37
C PRO A 76 -4.37 4.11 -9.08
N MET A 77 -5.22 3.45 -8.28
CA MET A 77 -6.51 4.02 -7.86
C MET A 77 -6.31 5.17 -6.87
N LEU A 78 -5.40 4.98 -5.91
CA LEU A 78 -5.08 5.99 -4.91
C LEU A 78 -4.49 7.26 -5.53
N ILE A 79 -3.50 7.13 -6.42
CA ILE A 79 -2.87 8.25 -7.14
C ILE A 79 -3.93 9.07 -7.86
N ARG A 80 -4.84 8.41 -8.59
CA ARG A 80 -5.92 9.10 -9.30
C ARG A 80 -6.87 9.83 -8.35
N TYR A 81 -7.22 9.20 -7.22
CA TYR A 81 -8.07 9.81 -6.22
C TYR A 81 -7.42 11.06 -5.60
N VAL A 82 -6.13 10.96 -5.26
CA VAL A 82 -5.33 12.08 -4.74
C VAL A 82 -5.26 13.22 -5.77
N ASP A 83 -4.96 12.92 -7.03
CA ASP A 83 -4.90 13.92 -8.10
C ASP A 83 -6.21 14.71 -8.24
N ASN A 84 -7.36 14.03 -8.14
CA ASN A 84 -8.67 14.66 -8.22
C ASN A 84 -8.98 15.58 -7.02
N ASN A 85 -8.44 15.27 -5.83
CA ASN A 85 -8.71 16.03 -4.60
C ASN A 85 -7.61 17.03 -4.23
N ARG A 86 -6.45 16.95 -4.88
CA ARG A 86 -5.24 17.75 -4.58
C ARG A 86 -5.52 19.25 -4.46
N SER A 87 -6.19 19.82 -5.45
CA SER A 87 -6.51 21.26 -5.46
C SER A 87 -7.38 21.69 -4.29
N ASN A 88 -8.25 20.80 -3.79
CA ASN A 88 -9.10 21.08 -2.64
C ASN A 88 -8.30 20.98 -1.34
N TRP A 89 -7.49 19.93 -1.16
CA TRP A 89 -6.65 19.75 0.03
C TRP A 89 -5.60 20.85 0.18
N LEU A 90 -5.05 21.37 -0.93
CA LEU A 90 -4.13 22.51 -0.90
C LEU A 90 -4.80 23.82 -0.44
N LYS A 91 -6.11 23.98 -0.70
CA LYS A 91 -6.88 25.16 -0.27
C LYS A 91 -7.44 25.01 1.14
N LYS A 92 -7.86 23.79 1.49
CA LYS A 92 -8.46 23.43 2.76
C LYS A 92 -7.80 22.13 3.25
N PRO A 93 -6.80 22.23 4.12
CA PRO A 93 -6.15 21.07 4.72
C PRO A 93 -7.18 20.15 5.37
N ASP A 94 -6.93 18.86 5.25
CA ASP A 94 -7.84 17.79 5.68
C ASP A 94 -7.03 16.74 6.45
N ALA A 95 -7.44 16.45 7.68
CA ALA A 95 -6.70 15.55 8.57
C ALA A 95 -6.66 14.10 8.05
N ASP A 96 -7.70 13.65 7.35
CA ASP A 96 -7.73 12.32 6.74
C ASP A 96 -6.72 12.27 5.57
N SER A 97 -6.53 13.38 4.85
CA SER A 97 -5.51 13.48 3.80
C SER A 97 -4.08 13.44 4.36
N ASP A 98 -3.83 14.11 5.48
CA ASP A 98 -2.53 14.07 6.18
C ASP A 98 -2.21 12.66 6.68
N GLU A 99 -3.20 11.98 7.26
CA GLU A 99 -3.07 10.58 7.69
C GLU A 99 -2.74 9.66 6.51
N LEU A 100 -3.42 9.84 5.38
CA LEU A 100 -3.13 9.09 4.16
C LEU A 100 -1.67 9.26 3.73
N PHE A 101 -1.18 10.48 3.61
CA PHE A 101 0.20 10.74 3.19
C PHE A 101 1.22 10.14 4.16
N ARG A 102 0.96 10.24 5.47
CA ARG A 102 1.80 9.60 6.49
C ARG A 102 1.86 8.09 6.32
N MET A 103 0.72 7.42 6.12
CA MET A 103 0.69 5.97 5.91
C MET A 103 1.40 5.53 4.64
N VAL A 104 1.25 6.28 3.53
CA VAL A 104 1.98 5.99 2.29
C VAL A 104 3.50 6.09 2.51
N ALA A 105 3.95 7.11 3.24
CA ALA A 105 5.36 7.26 3.59
C ALA A 105 5.86 6.11 4.48
N GLU A 106 5.07 5.67 5.46
CA GLU A 106 5.40 4.51 6.31
C GLU A 106 5.60 3.24 5.47
N VAL A 107 4.68 2.95 4.53
CA VAL A 107 4.80 1.80 3.61
C VAL A 107 6.06 1.92 2.74
N PHE A 108 6.37 3.11 2.24
CA PHE A 108 7.57 3.34 1.43
C PHE A 108 8.86 3.13 2.24
N ILE A 109 8.90 3.61 3.50
CA ILE A 109 10.05 3.41 4.39
C ILE A 109 10.24 1.92 4.70
N LEU A 110 9.17 1.19 4.99
CA LEU A 110 9.22 -0.27 5.22
C LEU A 110 9.77 -0.99 3.99
N TRP A 111 9.33 -0.59 2.80
CA TRP A 111 9.84 -1.13 1.54
C TRP A 111 11.32 -0.85 1.32
N CYS A 112 11.81 0.34 1.69
CA CYS A 112 13.24 0.67 1.61
C CYS A 112 14.10 -0.14 2.59
N LYS A 113 13.53 -0.62 3.70
CA LYS A 113 14.23 -1.42 4.72
C LYS A 113 14.20 -2.92 4.44
N SER A 114 13.18 -3.42 3.72
CA SER A 114 13.12 -4.84 3.37
C SER A 114 14.27 -5.19 2.42
N HIS A 115 14.96 -6.30 2.70
CA HIS A 115 16.08 -6.77 1.89
C HIS A 115 15.64 -7.77 0.82
N VAL A 116 14.37 -8.20 0.87
CA VAL A 116 13.71 -8.98 -0.18
C VAL A 116 13.49 -8.07 -1.39
N ARG A 117 14.45 -8.07 -2.31
CA ARG A 117 14.35 -7.49 -3.65
C ARG A 117 14.66 -8.52 -4.70
#